data_AF-A0A6A4UVL5-F1
#
_entry.id   AF-A0A6A4UVL5-F1
#
_cell.length_a   1.000
_cell.length_b   1.000
_cell.length_c   1.000
_cell.angle_alpha   90.00
_cell.angle_beta   90.00
_cell.angle_gamma   90.00
#
_symmetry.space_group_name_H-M   'P 1'
#
loop_
_entity.id
_entity.type
_entity.pdbx_description
1 polymer ?
#
loop_
_entity_poly.entity_id
_entity_poly.type
_entity_poly.pdbx_seq_one_letter_code
_entity_poly.pdbx_strand_id
1 'polypeptide(L)'
;MAVSRDHAQMAAEIYVFDTIIQNWDRCAANPNLLVKGDRFLMIDHGEAFVEATGSDAEREVTPLPWKLGGVVNHEGEYEMHPLWFKLRPKNRVDFAAIADRWKALPDDTFALIAADVPYCWSKVTASRIAAYMTEAMENVNDIVANIEHNFDR
;
A
#
# COMPACT_ATOMS: atom_id res chain seq x y z
N MET A 1 25.97 -4.42 -2.65
CA MET A 1 25.42 -5.14 -3.81
C MET A 1 24.36 -4.29 -4.47
N ALA A 2 24.45 -4.05 -5.77
CA ALA A 2 23.38 -3.41 -6.52
C ALA A 2 22.19 -4.37 -6.57
N VAL A 3 21.01 -3.88 -6.20
CA VAL A 3 19.75 -4.61 -6.38
C VAL A 3 19.44 -4.53 -7.88
N SER A 4 19.04 -5.63 -8.52
CA SER A 4 18.60 -5.58 -9.93
C SER A 4 17.45 -4.58 -10.05
N ARG A 5 17.36 -3.85 -11.17
CA ARG A 5 16.31 -2.83 -11.34
C ARG A 5 14.91 -3.42 -11.16
N ASP A 6 14.70 -4.62 -11.67
CA ASP A 6 13.42 -5.34 -11.56
C ASP A 6 13.04 -5.64 -10.10
N HIS A 7 14.02 -5.93 -9.23
CA HIS A 7 13.76 -6.10 -7.80
C HIS A 7 13.41 -4.77 -7.11
N ALA A 8 14.03 -3.67 -7.52
CA ALA A 8 13.72 -2.36 -6.94
C ALA A 8 12.31 -1.91 -7.34
N GLN A 9 11.93 -2.15 -8.61
CA GLN A 9 10.59 -1.86 -9.10
C GLN A 9 9.52 -2.71 -8.39
N MET A 10 9.72 -4.03 -8.29
CA MET A 10 8.82 -4.91 -7.54
C MET A 10 8.72 -4.52 -6.05
N ALA A 11 9.84 -4.15 -5.44
CA ALA A 11 9.84 -3.69 -4.05
C ALA A 11 9.03 -2.40 -3.85
N ALA A 12 9.08 -1.49 -4.83
CA ALA A 12 8.27 -0.29 -4.82
C ALA A 12 6.79 -0.56 -5.07
N GLU A 13 6.46 -1.50 -5.96
CA GLU A 13 5.09 -1.94 -6.19
C GLU A 13 4.44 -2.48 -4.91
N ILE A 14 5.16 -3.33 -4.17
CA ILE A 14 4.70 -3.84 -2.87
C ILE A 14 4.54 -2.70 -1.87
N TYR A 15 5.54 -1.83 -1.74
CA TYR A 15 5.48 -0.69 -0.82
C TYR A 15 4.27 0.21 -1.11
N VAL A 16 4.04 0.56 -2.39
CA VAL A 16 2.89 1.38 -2.81
C VAL A 16 1.58 0.65 -2.55
N PHE A 17 1.52 -0.65 -2.81
CA PHE A 17 0.36 -1.48 -2.48
C PHE A 17 0.02 -1.41 -0.98
N ASP A 18 0.99 -1.67 -0.10
CA ASP A 18 0.79 -1.61 1.35
C ASP A 18 0.45 -0.20 1.85
N THR A 19 1.01 0.85 1.24
CA THR A 19 0.60 2.25 1.50
C THR A 19 -0.87 2.48 1.14
N ILE A 20 -1.31 2.02 -0.04
CA ILE A 20 -2.69 2.20 -0.52
C ILE A 20 -3.68 1.46 0.39
N ILE A 21 -3.37 0.22 0.79
CA ILE A 21 -4.29 -0.55 1.64
C ILE A 21 -4.13 -0.23 3.13
N GLN A 22 -3.26 0.70 3.52
CA GLN A 22 -2.95 1.03 4.92
C GLN A 22 -2.55 -0.22 5.74
N ASN A 23 -1.68 -1.06 5.20
CA ASN A 23 -1.17 -2.23 5.91
C ASN A 23 -0.07 -1.81 6.89
N TRP A 24 -0.44 -1.67 8.16
CA TRP A 24 0.48 -1.28 9.23
C TRP A 24 1.22 -2.45 9.90
N ASP A 25 0.82 -3.70 9.64
CA ASP A 25 1.46 -4.88 10.23
C ASP A 25 2.70 -5.33 9.44
N ARG A 26 2.82 -4.91 8.17
CA ARG A 26 4.01 -5.20 7.36
C ARG A 26 5.19 -4.31 7.77
N CYS A 27 5.95 -4.77 8.75
CA CYS A 27 7.12 -4.07 9.27
C CYS A 27 8.41 -4.91 9.21
N ALA A 28 9.55 -4.32 9.58
CA ALA A 28 10.84 -5.01 9.57
C ALA A 28 10.87 -6.26 10.47
N ALA A 29 10.19 -6.20 11.62
CA ALA A 29 10.05 -7.33 12.55
C ALA A 29 8.99 -8.36 12.10
N ASN A 30 8.01 -7.93 11.31
CA ASN A 30 6.96 -8.77 10.75
C ASN A 30 6.81 -8.57 9.22
N PRO A 31 7.75 -9.08 8.40
CA PRO A 31 7.77 -8.72 7.00
C PRO A 31 6.57 -9.24 6.21
N ASN A 32 5.91 -10.31 6.68
CA ASN A 32 4.81 -11.00 5.98
C ASN A 32 5.07 -11.23 4.48
N LEU A 33 6.34 -11.47 4.13
CA LEU A 33 6.82 -11.65 2.76
C LEU A 33 7.54 -13.00 2.66
N LEU A 34 7.16 -13.81 1.68
CA LEU A 34 7.93 -14.99 1.30
C LEU A 34 8.87 -14.61 0.16
N VAL A 35 10.16 -14.95 0.30
CA VAL A 35 11.20 -14.60 -0.67
C VAL A 35 11.83 -15.86 -1.26
N LYS A 36 11.78 -15.99 -2.59
CA LYS A 36 12.48 -17.06 -3.33
C LYS A 36 13.25 -16.48 -4.50
N GLY A 37 14.53 -16.21 -4.27
CA GLY A 37 15.40 -15.57 -5.25
C GLY A 37 14.97 -14.13 -5.50
N ASP A 38 14.44 -13.89 -6.70
CA ASP A 38 13.94 -12.60 -7.20
C ASP A 38 12.44 -12.39 -6.99
N ARG A 39 11.73 -13.41 -6.49
CA ARG A 39 10.29 -13.38 -6.32
C ARG A 39 9.90 -13.06 -4.88
N PHE A 40 8.87 -12.23 -4.77
CA PHE A 40 8.17 -11.91 -3.56
C PHE A 40 6.75 -12.47 -3.64
N LEU A 41 6.26 -13.01 -2.52
CA LEU A 41 4.83 -13.25 -2.31
C LEU A 41 4.41 -12.52 -1.04
N MET A 42 3.37 -11.70 -1.16
CA MET A 42 2.76 -11.00 -0.04
C MET A 42 1.76 -11.93 0.63
N ILE A 43 1.89 -12.09 1.94
CA ILE A 43 0.92 -12.78 2.77
C ILE A 43 0.43 -11.84 3.87
N ASP A 44 -0.60 -12.30 4.59
CA ASP A 44 -1.11 -11.71 5.81
C ASP A 44 -1.42 -10.20 5.72
N HIS A 45 -2.61 -9.89 5.18
CA HIS A 45 -3.14 -8.53 5.06
C HIS A 45 -4.32 -8.30 6.02
N GLY A 46 -4.36 -9.03 7.14
CA GLY A 46 -5.46 -8.95 8.10
C GLY A 46 -5.58 -7.59 8.79
N GLU A 47 -4.46 -6.88 8.87
CA GLU A 47 -4.27 -5.59 9.54
C GLU A 47 -4.13 -4.47 8.48
N ALA A 48 -5.12 -4.39 7.61
CA ALA A 48 -5.21 -3.42 6.52
C ALA A 48 -6.58 -2.70 6.53
N PHE A 49 -6.64 -1.61 5.77
CA PHE A 49 -7.82 -0.77 5.54
C PHE A 49 -8.33 -0.05 6.79
N VAL A 50 -7.42 0.49 7.60
CA VAL A 50 -7.74 1.19 8.87
C VAL A 50 -8.84 2.25 8.68
N GLU A 51 -8.82 3.03 7.61
CA GLU A 51 -9.88 3.99 7.32
C GLU A 51 -11.25 3.32 7.18
N ALA A 52 -11.33 2.21 6.45
CA ALA A 52 -12.59 1.53 6.19
C ALA A 52 -13.07 0.65 7.35
N THR A 53 -12.16 0.08 8.14
CA THR A 53 -12.45 -1.00 9.10
C THR A 53 -12.05 -0.72 10.55
N GLY A 54 -11.12 0.20 10.77
CA GLY A 54 -10.59 0.52 12.10
C GLY A 54 -11.61 1.20 13.02
N SER A 55 -11.24 1.33 14.28
CA SER A 55 -11.90 2.18 15.27
C SER A 55 -11.56 3.66 15.04
N ASP A 56 -12.30 4.55 15.70
CA ASP A 56 -12.07 6.00 15.58
C ASP A 56 -10.67 6.40 16.06
N ALA A 57 -10.17 5.76 17.12
CA ALA A 57 -8.82 5.99 17.64
C ALA A 57 -7.74 5.57 16.63
N GLU A 58 -7.94 4.48 15.91
CA GLU A 58 -6.97 4.00 14.91
C GLU A 58 -6.97 4.89 13.65
N ARG A 59 -8.14 5.38 13.23
CA ARG A 59 -8.26 6.38 12.15
C ARG A 59 -7.59 7.70 12.50
N GLU A 60 -7.71 8.15 13.76
CA GLU A 60 -7.13 9.42 14.21
C GLU A 60 -5.60 9.43 14.07
N VAL A 61 -4.95 8.29 14.28
CA VAL A 61 -3.49 8.14 14.19
C VAL A 61 -3.00 7.59 12.85
N THR A 62 -3.90 7.15 11.97
CA THR A 62 -3.56 6.60 10.65
C THR A 62 -4.00 7.57 9.56
N PRO A 63 -3.10 8.45 9.08
CA PRO A 63 -3.47 9.44 8.08
C PRO A 63 -3.80 8.77 6.75
N LEU A 64 -4.68 9.41 5.97
CA LEU A 64 -4.99 8.99 4.61
C LEU A 64 -3.76 9.20 3.71
N PRO A 65 -3.36 8.21 2.89
CA PRO A 65 -2.09 8.25 2.17
C PRO A 65 -2.01 9.35 1.09
N TRP A 66 -3.15 9.88 0.65
CA TRP A 66 -3.22 11.01 -0.29
C TRP A 66 -3.22 12.39 0.38
N LYS A 67 -3.24 12.47 1.72
CA LYS A 67 -3.04 13.75 2.42
C LYS A 67 -1.55 14.03 2.53
N LEU A 68 -1.17 15.32 2.51
CA LEU A 68 0.23 15.71 2.67
C LEU A 68 0.81 15.13 3.96
N GLY A 69 1.89 14.35 3.83
CA GLY A 69 2.50 13.64 4.96
C GLY A 69 1.74 12.40 5.43
N GLY A 70 0.76 11.91 4.68
CA GLY A 70 -0.05 10.75 5.03
C GLY A 70 0.61 9.39 4.73
N VAL A 71 1.78 9.40 4.07
CA VAL A 71 2.56 8.18 3.85
C VAL A 71 3.58 8.04 4.98
N VAL A 72 3.25 7.19 5.94
CA VAL A 72 4.03 7.01 7.19
C VAL A 72 4.71 5.65 7.32
N ASN A 73 4.42 4.68 6.44
CA ASN A 73 4.99 3.32 6.52
C ASN A 73 6.51 3.21 6.28
N HIS A 74 7.23 4.31 6.14
CA HIS A 74 8.70 4.35 6.07
C HIS A 74 9.39 4.69 7.40
N GLU A 75 8.63 5.12 8.40
CA GLU A 75 9.15 5.62 9.67
C GLU A 75 8.99 4.59 10.80
N GLY A 76 9.73 4.80 11.90
CA GLY A 76 9.77 3.88 13.04
C GLY A 76 10.82 2.77 12.90
N GLU A 77 11.73 2.63 13.87
CA GLU A 77 12.83 1.66 13.82
C GLU A 77 12.35 0.21 13.66
N TYR A 78 11.21 -0.12 14.28
CA TYR A 78 10.59 -1.45 14.24
C TYR A 78 9.34 -1.53 13.36
N GLU A 79 8.74 -0.39 13.02
CA GLU A 79 7.46 -0.27 12.30
C GLU A 79 7.64 0.05 10.81
N MET A 80 8.84 0.47 10.42
CA MET A 80 9.17 0.77 9.03
C MET A 80 9.04 -0.48 8.15
N HIS A 81 8.44 -0.24 6.98
CA HIS A 81 8.25 -1.24 5.96
C HIS A 81 9.58 -1.85 5.50
N PRO A 82 9.69 -3.20 5.43
CA PRO A 82 10.95 -3.91 5.21
C PRO A 82 11.62 -3.58 3.86
N LEU A 83 10.82 -3.15 2.88
CA LEU A 83 11.30 -2.83 1.54
C LEU A 83 11.71 -1.36 1.35
N TRP A 84 11.42 -0.45 2.29
CA TRP A 84 11.68 0.98 2.15
C TRP A 84 13.11 1.32 1.68
N PHE A 85 14.12 0.65 2.24
CA PHE A 85 15.53 0.85 1.89
C PHE A 85 15.86 0.52 0.42
N LYS A 86 15.01 -0.25 -0.27
CA LYS A 86 15.16 -0.61 -1.68
C LYS A 86 14.64 0.47 -2.62
N LEU A 87 13.89 1.46 -2.12
CA LEU A 87 13.27 2.50 -2.93
C LEU A 87 14.16 3.76 -3.08
N ARG A 88 15.39 3.76 -2.56
CA ARG A 88 16.28 4.93 -2.61
C ARG A 88 16.40 5.51 -4.04
N PRO A 89 16.43 6.85 -4.22
CA PRO A 89 16.38 7.49 -5.55
C PRO A 89 17.39 6.93 -6.57
N LYS A 90 18.59 6.53 -6.12
CA LYS A 90 19.62 5.91 -6.96
C LYS A 90 19.17 4.64 -7.69
N ASN A 91 18.13 3.96 -7.20
CA ASN A 91 17.61 2.72 -7.76
C ASN A 91 16.63 2.96 -8.93
N ARG A 92 16.24 4.22 -9.20
CA ARG A 92 15.45 4.65 -10.37
C ARG A 92 14.14 3.87 -10.55
N VAL A 93 13.38 3.76 -9.47
CA VAL A 93 12.01 3.23 -9.50
C VAL A 93 11.13 4.15 -10.33
N ASP A 94 10.23 3.57 -11.12
CA ASP A 94 9.22 4.29 -11.89
C ASP A 94 7.88 4.27 -11.12
N PHE A 95 7.62 5.30 -10.31
CA PHE A 95 6.38 5.44 -9.57
C PHE A 95 5.19 5.83 -10.45
N ALA A 96 5.44 6.55 -11.55
CA ALA A 96 4.41 6.89 -12.52
C ALA A 96 3.83 5.62 -13.17
N ALA A 97 4.69 4.66 -13.56
CA ALA A 97 4.24 3.37 -14.08
C ALA A 97 3.44 2.55 -13.05
N ILE A 98 3.72 2.69 -11.75
CA ILE A 98 2.91 2.05 -10.69
C ILE A 98 1.52 2.68 -10.65
N ALA A 99 1.44 4.02 -10.59
CA ALA A 99 0.18 4.75 -10.58
C ALA A 99 -0.67 4.46 -11.83
N ASP A 100 -0.06 4.40 -13.01
CA ASP A 100 -0.77 4.12 -14.26
C ASP A 100 -1.36 2.72 -14.31
N ARG A 101 -0.71 1.71 -13.71
CA ARG A 101 -1.30 0.36 -13.59
C ARG A 101 -2.52 0.34 -12.68
N TRP A 102 -2.50 1.11 -11.60
CA TRP A 102 -3.66 1.27 -10.72
C TRP A 102 -4.83 1.96 -11.42
N LYS A 103 -4.57 3.04 -12.18
CA LYS A 103 -5.58 3.74 -12.98
C LYS A 103 -6.13 2.90 -14.14
N ALA A 104 -5.36 1.91 -14.62
CA ALA A 104 -5.76 1.03 -15.70
C ALA A 104 -6.73 -0.08 -15.24
N LEU A 105 -6.98 -0.22 -13.94
CA LEU A 105 -8.02 -1.13 -13.44
C LEU A 105 -9.40 -0.69 -13.97
N PRO A 106 -10.27 -1.64 -14.36
CA PRO A 106 -11.66 -1.33 -14.67
C PRO A 106 -12.37 -0.60 -13.52
N ASP A 107 -13.21 0.39 -13.83
CA ASP A 107 -13.92 1.21 -12.85
C ASP A 107 -14.78 0.39 -11.86
N ASP A 108 -15.24 -0.78 -12.27
CA ASP A 108 -16.08 -1.68 -11.47
C ASP A 108 -15.29 -2.69 -10.63
N THR A 109 -13.96 -2.70 -10.70
CA THR A 109 -13.09 -3.71 -10.06
C THR A 109 -13.41 -3.90 -8.58
N PHE A 110 -13.40 -2.83 -7.78
CA PHE A 110 -13.61 -2.95 -6.33
C PHE A 110 -15.07 -3.24 -5.96
N ALA A 111 -16.00 -2.71 -6.76
CA ALA A 111 -17.43 -2.99 -6.58
C ALA A 111 -17.73 -4.48 -6.83
N LEU A 112 -17.14 -5.07 -7.86
CA LEU A 112 -17.26 -6.50 -8.17
C LEU A 112 -16.64 -7.38 -7.06
N ILE A 113 -15.44 -7.03 -6.59
CA ILE A 113 -14.81 -7.75 -5.45
C ILE A 113 -15.72 -7.70 -4.21
N ALA A 114 -16.24 -6.53 -3.86
CA ALA A 114 -17.16 -6.41 -2.73
C ALA A 114 -18.47 -7.16 -2.98
N ALA A 115 -18.98 -7.21 -4.21
CA ALA A 115 -20.19 -7.92 -4.62
C ALA A 115 -20.07 -9.45 -4.51
N ASP A 116 -18.86 -9.99 -4.57
CA ASP A 116 -18.61 -11.43 -4.40
C ASP A 116 -18.49 -11.86 -2.93
N VAL A 117 -18.25 -10.93 -1.99
CA VAL A 117 -18.14 -11.27 -0.56
C VAL A 117 -19.49 -11.82 -0.04
N PRO A 118 -19.51 -13.03 0.58
CA PRO A 118 -20.71 -13.59 1.18
C PRO A 118 -21.28 -12.71 2.30
N TYR A 119 -22.61 -12.67 2.45
CA TYR A 119 -23.26 -11.90 3.51
C TYR A 119 -22.78 -12.28 4.92
N CYS A 120 -22.50 -13.57 5.15
CA CYS A 120 -22.00 -14.07 6.44
C CYS A 120 -20.56 -13.64 6.76
N TRP A 121 -19.83 -13.05 5.82
CA TRP A 121 -18.44 -12.57 6.01
C TRP A 121 -18.36 -11.03 6.10
N SER A 122 -19.47 -10.37 6.44
CA SER A 122 -19.60 -8.90 6.55
C SER A 122 -19.55 -8.15 5.21
N LYS A 123 -20.64 -8.25 4.44
CA LYS A 123 -20.85 -7.50 3.19
C LYS A 123 -20.67 -5.99 3.35
N VAL A 124 -21.11 -5.44 4.49
CA VAL A 124 -21.03 -4.00 4.78
C VAL A 124 -19.58 -3.53 4.88
N THR A 125 -18.72 -4.32 5.53
CA THR A 125 -17.28 -4.02 5.62
C THR A 125 -16.64 -4.05 4.23
N ALA A 126 -16.95 -5.06 3.41
CA ALA A 126 -16.45 -5.14 2.05
C ALA A 126 -16.87 -3.92 1.20
N SER A 127 -18.11 -3.44 1.33
CA SER A 127 -18.57 -2.22 0.65
C SER A 127 -17.82 -0.97 1.09
N ARG A 128 -17.47 -0.84 2.38
CA ARG A 128 -16.64 0.28 2.87
C ARG A 128 -15.22 0.23 2.31
N ILE A 129 -14.61 -0.96 2.28
CA ILE A 129 -13.29 -1.15 1.67
C ILE A 129 -13.33 -0.79 0.18
N ALA A 130 -14.36 -1.20 -0.56
CA ALA A 130 -14.49 -0.83 -1.97
C ALA A 130 -14.64 0.68 -2.19
N ALA A 131 -15.42 1.36 -1.33
CA ALA A 131 -15.54 2.82 -1.38
C ALA A 131 -14.19 3.50 -1.11
N TYR A 132 -13.47 3.06 -0.08
CA TYR A 132 -12.13 3.54 0.24
C TYR A 132 -11.15 3.33 -0.92
N MET A 133 -11.12 2.13 -1.50
CA MET A 133 -10.22 1.82 -2.63
C MET A 133 -10.53 2.67 -3.86
N THR A 134 -11.80 2.97 -4.10
CA THR A 134 -12.21 3.87 -5.20
C THR A 134 -11.65 5.27 -4.96
N GLU A 135 -11.82 5.83 -3.77
CA GLU A 135 -11.25 7.13 -3.41
C GLU A 135 -9.72 7.14 -3.46
N ALA A 136 -9.07 6.08 -2.97
CA ALA A 136 -7.62 5.94 -3.05
C ALA A 136 -7.11 5.98 -4.49
N MET A 137 -7.86 5.38 -5.44
CA MET A 137 -7.49 5.37 -6.85
C MET A 137 -7.68 6.73 -7.53
N GLU A 138 -8.73 7.47 -7.16
CA GLU A 138 -8.91 8.86 -7.59
C GLU A 138 -7.72 9.74 -7.17
N ASN A 139 -7.05 9.39 -6.07
CA ASN A 139 -5.93 10.13 -5.50
C ASN A 139 -4.57 9.43 -5.66
N VAL A 140 -4.44 8.39 -6.51
CA VAL A 140 -3.21 7.57 -6.58
C VAL A 140 -1.95 8.38 -6.95
N ASN A 141 -2.11 9.46 -7.72
CA ASN A 141 -1.01 10.37 -8.03
C ASN A 141 -0.47 11.09 -6.79
N ASP A 142 -1.36 11.52 -5.89
CA ASP A 142 -0.98 12.19 -4.65
C ASP A 142 -0.32 11.21 -3.69
N ILE A 143 -0.79 9.95 -3.67
CA ILE A 143 -0.14 8.87 -2.90
C ILE A 143 1.31 8.69 -3.35
N VAL A 144 1.56 8.51 -4.66
CA VAL A 144 2.94 8.31 -5.14
C VAL A 144 3.81 9.56 -4.94
N ALA A 145 3.24 10.76 -5.12
CA ALA A 145 3.96 12.00 -4.86
C ALA A 145 4.37 12.14 -3.38
N ASN A 146 3.51 11.72 -2.44
CA ASN A 146 3.85 11.69 -1.02
C ASN A 146 4.96 10.67 -0.71
N ILE A 147 4.99 9.51 -1.39
CA ILE A 147 6.08 8.54 -1.26
C ILE A 147 7.40 9.15 -1.74
N GLU A 148 7.38 9.83 -2.90
CA GLU A 148 8.57 10.47 -3.45
C GLU A 148 9.08 11.60 -2.55
N HIS A 149 8.18 12.41 -2.00
CA HIS A 149 8.49 13.47 -1.05
C HIS A 149 9.21 12.97 0.21
N ASN A 150 8.97 11.73 0.63
CA ASN A 150 9.66 11.12 1.78
C ASN A 150 11.13 10.77 1.51
N PHE A 151 11.62 10.84 0.25
CA PHE A 151 13.05 10.70 -0.03
C PHE A 151 13.85 11.99 0.17
N ASP A 152 13.17 13.15 0.20
CA ASP A 152 13.79 14.47 0.33
C ASP A 152 13.95 14.91 1.79
N ARG A 153 13.45 14.11 2.74
CA ARG A 153 13.50 14.33 4.19
C ARG A 153 14.61 13.50 4.84
#